data_AF-A0A5P8M4S3-F1
#
_entry.id   AF-A0A5P8M4S3-F1
#
_cell.length_a   1.000
_cell.length_b   1.000
_cell.length_c   1.000
_cell.angle_alpha   90.00
_cell.angle_beta   90.00
_cell.angle_gamma   90.00
#
_symmetry.space_group_name_H-M   'P 1'
#
loop_
_entity.id
_entity.type
_entity.pdbx_description
1 polymer ?
#
loop_
_entity_poly.entity_id
_entity_poly.type
_entity_poly.pdbx_seq_one_letter_code
_entity_poly.pdbx_strand_id
1 'polypeptide(L)'
;MEKEVFNHIVRVLRDYPNIDKYVREREEELMHPWQEPDNNIGGGRSNVPTNLPEVMAITISDDRRLSNLERNKKIVTRCLENSDSQTVTIIHELYIKQHPTLTLQGVADKVHLSVSAVKQRRTRFFEDMRLLLGW
;
A
#
# COMPACT_ATOMS: atom_id res chain seq x y z
N MET A 1 -3.56 -13.22 17.00
CA MET A 1 -3.23 -13.00 15.58
C MET A 1 -2.05 -13.88 15.17
N GLU A 2 -2.17 -14.55 14.03
CA GLU A 2 -1.08 -15.35 13.44
C GLU A 2 0.09 -14.46 13.00
N LYS A 3 1.32 -14.99 13.11
CA LYS A 3 2.54 -14.23 12.80
C LYS A 3 2.59 -13.75 11.35
N GLU A 4 2.07 -14.56 10.42
CA GLU A 4 2.08 -14.25 8.99
C GLU A 4 1.16 -13.07 8.66
N VAL A 5 -0.08 -13.11 9.16
CA VAL A 5 -1.06 -12.02 9.03
C VAL A 5 -0.51 -10.73 9.64
N PHE A 6 0.08 -10.82 10.83
CA PHE A 6 0.72 -9.66 11.48
C PHE A 6 1.82 -9.06 10.60
N ASN A 7 2.72 -9.89 10.07
CA ASN A 7 3.80 -9.42 9.21
C ASN A 7 3.28 -8.81 7.91
N HIS A 8 2.21 -9.35 7.34
CA HIS A 8 1.56 -8.79 6.16
C HIS A 8 1.00 -7.40 6.44
N ILE A 9 0.24 -7.22 7.53
CA ILE A 9 -0.28 -5.91 7.93
C ILE A 9 0.85 -4.90 8.17
N VAL A 10 1.94 -5.31 8.82
CA VAL A 10 3.11 -4.45 9.03
C VAL A 10 3.72 -3.99 7.70
N ARG A 11 3.83 -4.87 6.70
CA ARG A 11 4.33 -4.48 5.36
C ARG A 11 3.42 -3.44 4.73
N VAL A 12 2.11 -3.68 4.74
CA VAL A 12 1.10 -2.74 4.20
C VAL A 12 1.21 -1.36 4.87
N LEU A 13 1.35 -1.31 6.20
CA LEU A 13 1.51 -0.04 6.93
C LEU A 13 2.81 0.68 6.61
N ARG A 14 3.91 -0.05 6.41
CA ARG A 14 5.21 0.55 6.03
C ARG A 14 5.24 1.08 4.62
N ASP A 15 4.55 0.40 3.71
CA ASP A 15 4.45 0.82 2.32
C ASP A 15 3.50 2.00 2.15
N TYR A 16 2.56 2.20 3.07
CA TYR A 16 1.50 3.22 3.00
C TYR A 16 1.96 4.61 2.55
N PRO A 17 3.03 5.23 3.11
CA PRO A 17 3.50 6.55 2.67
C PRO A 17 3.99 6.59 1.22
N ASN A 18 4.42 5.45 0.69
CA ASN A 18 5.02 5.32 -0.63
C ASN A 18 4.05 4.72 -1.67
N ILE A 19 2.81 4.38 -1.29
CA ILE A 19 1.86 3.74 -2.22
C ILE A 19 1.62 4.61 -3.45
N ASP A 20 1.48 5.93 -3.30
CA ASP A 20 1.25 6.83 -4.44
C ASP A 20 2.42 6.85 -5.42
N LYS A 21 3.64 6.75 -4.90
CA LYS A 21 4.84 6.59 -5.72
C LYS A 21 4.81 5.24 -6.45
N TYR A 22 4.47 4.15 -5.76
CA TYR A 22 4.40 2.83 -6.38
C TYR A 22 3.31 2.72 -7.45
N VAL A 23 2.15 3.35 -7.23
CA VAL A 23 1.05 3.45 -8.21
C VAL A 23 1.56 4.13 -9.47
N ARG A 24 2.16 5.32 -9.33
CA ARG A 24 2.71 6.06 -10.48
C ARG A 24 3.81 5.29 -11.21
N GLU A 25 4.74 4.67 -10.49
CA GLU A 25 5.79 3.85 -11.11
C GLU A 25 5.20 2.67 -11.90
N ARG A 26 4.14 2.03 -11.39
CA ARG A 26 3.46 0.95 -12.13
C ARG A 26 2.71 1.47 -13.34
N GLU A 27 2.04 2.61 -13.23
CA GLU A 27 1.39 3.25 -14.37
C GLU A 27 2.42 3.54 -15.47
N GLU A 28 3.55 4.17 -15.14
CA GLU A 28 4.64 4.47 -16.08
C GLU A 28 5.23 3.19 -16.72
N GLU A 29 5.42 2.11 -15.96
CA GLU A 29 5.84 0.80 -16.49
C GLU A 29 4.84 0.23 -17.50
N LEU A 30 3.53 0.31 -17.21
CA LEU A 30 2.48 -0.13 -18.12
C LEU A 30 2.38 0.79 -19.35
N MET A 31 2.74 2.07 -19.20
CA MET A 31 2.75 3.02 -20.31
C MET A 31 3.89 2.83 -21.29
N HIS A 32 5.01 2.28 -20.82
CA HIS A 32 6.21 2.06 -21.61
C HIS A 32 6.63 0.59 -21.56
N PRO A 33 5.84 -0.34 -22.15
CA PRO A 33 6.24 -1.73 -22.25
C PRO A 33 7.58 -1.81 -22.99
N TRP A 34 8.52 -2.57 -22.44
CA TRP A 34 9.78 -2.81 -23.12
C TRP A 34 9.51 -3.44 -24.49
N GLN A 35 9.93 -2.77 -25.56
CA GLN A 35 9.88 -3.26 -26.92
C GLN A 35 11.28 -3.80 -27.28
N GLU A 36 11.36 -5.06 -27.71
CA GLU A 36 12.57 -5.55 -28.38
C GLU A 36 12.88 -4.61 -29.55
N PRO A 37 14.13 -4.12 -29.70
CA PRO A 37 14.51 -3.41 -30.91
C PRO A 37 14.37 -4.38 -32.09
N ASP A 38 13.30 -4.18 -32.87
CA ASP A 38 12.98 -4.97 -34.04
C ASP A 38 14.09 -4.82 -35.07
N ASN A 39 14.85 -5.90 -35.28
CA ASN A 39 15.88 -6.01 -36.32
C ASN A 39 15.28 -6.54 -37.65
N ASN A 40 13.97 -6.47 -37.86
CA ASN A 40 13.35 -6.97 -39.08
C ASN A 40 13.34 -5.92 -40.20
N ILE A 41 14.40 -5.94 -41.00
CA ILE A 41 14.43 -5.37 -42.35
C ILE A 41 13.56 -6.25 -43.26
N GLY A 42 12.28 -5.94 -43.40
CA GLY A 42 11.42 -6.70 -44.32
C GLY A 42 9.96 -6.29 -44.28
N GLY A 43 9.56 -5.45 -45.25
CA GLY A 43 8.23 -4.84 -45.31
C GLY A 43 7.05 -5.82 -45.26
N GLY A 44 6.09 -5.49 -44.40
CA GLY A 44 4.76 -6.08 -44.35
C GLY A 44 3.87 -5.16 -43.50
N ARG A 45 2.73 -4.75 -44.05
CA ARG A 45 1.78 -3.81 -43.43
C ARG A 45 1.33 -4.31 -42.05
N SER A 46 1.78 -3.66 -40.97
CA SER A 46 1.26 -3.91 -39.63
C SER A 46 0.02 -3.07 -39.36
N ASN A 47 -1.08 -3.75 -39.05
CA ASN A 47 -2.36 -3.19 -38.65
C ASN A 47 -2.23 -2.54 -37.26
N VAL A 48 -1.85 -1.26 -37.20
CA VAL A 48 -1.76 -0.52 -35.94
C VAL A 48 -3.17 -0.39 -35.36
N PRO A 49 -3.44 -0.82 -34.12
CA PRO A 49 -4.76 -0.68 -33.53
C PRO A 49 -5.12 0.81 -33.40
N THR A 50 -6.28 1.19 -33.93
CA THR A 50 -6.73 2.60 -34.04
C THR A 50 -6.96 3.29 -32.69
N ASN A 51 -7.11 2.56 -31.57
CA ASN A 51 -7.41 3.12 -30.25
C ASN A 51 -6.38 2.71 -29.17
N LEU A 52 -5.11 3.08 -29.37
CA LEU A 52 -4.04 2.90 -28.37
C LEU A 52 -4.41 3.40 -26.95
N PRO A 53 -5.07 4.56 -26.76
CA PRO A 53 -5.41 5.05 -25.41
C PRO A 53 -6.45 4.20 -24.66
N GLU A 54 -7.44 3.65 -25.35
CA GLU A 54 -8.48 2.81 -24.72
C GLU A 54 -7.91 1.47 -24.25
N VAL A 55 -7.09 0.83 -25.10
CA VAL A 55 -6.40 -0.43 -24.76
C VAL A 55 -5.47 -0.22 -23.57
N MET A 56 -4.80 0.93 -23.52
CA MET A 56 -3.90 1.31 -22.43
C MET A 56 -4.66 1.53 -21.12
N ALA A 57 -5.79 2.24 -21.16
CA ALA A 57 -6.66 2.45 -20.01
C ALA A 57 -7.20 1.12 -19.44
N ILE A 58 -7.62 0.19 -20.33
CA ILE A 58 -8.06 -1.16 -19.95
C ILE A 58 -6.92 -1.94 -19.28
N THR A 59 -5.71 -1.89 -19.86
CA THR A 59 -4.53 -2.58 -19.32
C THR A 59 -4.17 -2.09 -17.91
N ILE A 60 -4.27 -0.78 -17.67
CA ILE A 60 -4.02 -0.18 -16.35
C ILE A 60 -5.12 -0.57 -15.36
N SER A 61 -6.40 -0.52 -15.75
CA SER A 61 -7.50 -0.88 -14.86
C SER A 61 -7.52 -2.37 -14.49
N ASP A 62 -7.08 -3.23 -15.40
CA ASP A 62 -7.02 -4.68 -15.20
C ASP A 62 -5.76 -5.12 -14.42
N ASP A 63 -4.82 -4.20 -14.13
CA ASP A 63 -3.62 -4.52 -13.39
C ASP A 63 -3.93 -4.85 -11.93
N ARG A 64 -3.74 -6.13 -11.59
CA ARG A 64 -3.98 -6.66 -10.25
C ARG A 64 -3.09 -6.00 -9.20
N ARG A 65 -1.86 -5.59 -9.55
CA ARG A 65 -0.93 -5.00 -8.60
C ARG A 65 -1.36 -3.58 -8.24
N LEU A 66 -1.80 -2.78 -9.21
CA LEU A 66 -2.37 -1.45 -9.02
C LEU A 66 -3.63 -1.51 -8.16
N SER A 67 -4.56 -2.40 -8.53
CA SER A 67 -5.78 -2.66 -7.74
C SER A 67 -5.49 -3.01 -6.29
N ASN A 68 -4.46 -3.82 -6.02
CA ASN A 68 -4.06 -4.18 -4.66
C ASN A 68 -3.44 -3.01 -3.90
N LEU A 69 -2.61 -2.19 -4.55
CA LEU A 69 -2.01 -1.00 -3.94
C LEU A 69 -3.09 0.01 -3.52
N GLU A 70 -4.02 0.31 -4.40
CA GLU A 70 -5.16 1.19 -4.12
C GLU A 70 -6.05 0.65 -3.00
N ARG A 71 -6.39 -0.65 -3.06
CA ARG A 71 -7.16 -1.31 -2.00
C ARG A 71 -6.47 -1.18 -0.65
N ASN A 72 -5.18 -1.46 -0.59
CA ASN A 72 -4.40 -1.36 0.65
C ASN A 72 -4.39 0.08 1.19
N LYS A 73 -4.15 1.07 0.31
CA LYS A 73 -4.20 2.50 0.69
C LYS A 73 -5.56 2.87 1.29
N LYS A 74 -6.65 2.46 0.63
CA LYS A 74 -8.02 2.74 1.06
C LYS A 74 -8.31 2.13 2.43
N ILE A 75 -7.89 0.88 2.66
CA ILE A 75 -8.08 0.20 3.94
C ILE A 75 -7.30 0.90 5.06
N VAL A 76 -6.01 1.18 4.86
CA VAL A 76 -5.18 1.87 5.86
C VAL A 76 -5.77 3.24 6.20
N THR A 77 -6.13 4.02 5.17
CA THR A 77 -6.73 5.35 5.34
C THR A 77 -8.02 5.27 6.15
N ARG A 78 -8.92 4.36 5.79
CA ARG A 78 -10.18 4.13 6.53
C ARG A 78 -9.94 3.72 7.99
N CYS A 79 -8.95 2.86 8.27
CA CYS A 79 -8.62 2.47 9.63
C CYS A 79 -8.09 3.65 10.44
N LEU A 80 -7.23 4.49 9.86
CA LEU A 80 -6.70 5.68 10.51
C LEU A 80 -7.79 6.72 10.77
N GLU A 81 -8.69 6.97 9.82
CA GLU A 81 -9.82 7.91 9.96
C GLU A 81 -10.83 7.48 11.02
N ASN A 82 -11.08 6.17 11.16
CA ASN A 82 -11.98 5.63 12.19
C ASN A 82 -11.31 5.48 13.57
N SER A 83 -10.00 5.72 13.66
CA SER A 83 -9.25 5.60 14.91
C SER A 83 -9.18 6.94 15.64
N ASP A 84 -9.08 6.89 16.96
CA ASP A 84 -8.83 8.09 17.76
C ASP A 84 -7.39 8.61 17.58
N SER A 85 -7.17 9.88 17.90
CA SER A 85 -5.88 10.57 17.68
C SER A 85 -4.69 9.91 18.37
N GLN A 86 -4.88 9.30 19.55
CA GLN A 86 -3.81 8.59 20.24
C GLN A 86 -3.46 7.30 19.49
N THR A 87 -4.47 6.54 19.03
CA THR A 87 -4.25 5.33 18.23
C THR A 87 -3.56 5.64 16.90
N VAL A 88 -3.96 6.71 16.20
CA VAL A 88 -3.27 7.17 14.98
C VAL A 88 -1.80 7.48 15.27
N THR A 89 -1.51 8.19 16.36
CA THR A 89 -0.13 8.52 16.77
C THR A 89 0.68 7.26 17.07
N ILE A 90 0.09 6.28 17.76
CA ILE A 90 0.72 5.00 18.08
C ILE A 90 1.11 4.26 16.78
N ILE A 91 0.18 4.14 15.83
CA ILE A 91 0.43 3.42 14.58
C ILE A 91 1.43 4.17 13.72
N HIS A 92 1.35 5.50 13.68
CA HIS A 92 2.26 6.32 12.91
C HIS A 92 3.71 6.17 13.37
N GLU A 93 3.98 6.33 14.68
CA GLU A 93 5.33 6.26 15.23
C GLU A 93 5.95 4.86 15.14
N LEU A 94 5.14 3.80 15.27
CA LEU A 94 5.63 2.43 15.30
C LEU A 94 5.77 1.79 13.91
N TYR A 95 4.91 2.14 12.96
CA TYR A 95 4.76 1.37 11.71
C TYR A 95 4.83 2.20 10.42
N ILE A 96 4.29 3.42 10.41
CA ILE A 96 4.23 4.25 9.19
C ILE A 96 5.53 5.03 8.99
N LYS A 97 6.12 5.53 10.08
CA LYS A 97 7.38 6.27 10.02
C LYS A 97 8.47 5.39 9.41
N GLN A 98 9.16 5.91 8.38
CA GLN A 98 10.20 5.18 7.65
C GLN A 98 11.33 4.68 8.58
N HIS A 99 11.70 5.50 9.57
CA HIS A 99 12.68 5.16 10.59
C HIS A 99 12.05 5.32 11.98
N PRO A 100 11.38 4.28 12.52
CA PRO A 100 10.84 4.29 13.87
C PRO A 100 11.96 4.42 14.90
N THR A 101 11.96 5.51 15.65
CA THR A 101 12.97 5.79 16.68
C THR A 101 12.47 5.51 18.09
N LEU A 102 11.15 5.40 18.27
CA LEU A 102 10.52 5.22 19.56
C LEU A 102 10.27 3.73 19.83
N THR A 103 10.57 3.31 21.06
CA THR A 103 10.14 2.02 21.59
C THR A 103 8.66 2.10 21.99
N LEU A 104 8.05 0.95 22.31
CA LEU A 104 6.70 0.93 22.89
C LEU A 104 6.57 1.82 24.14
N GLN A 105 7.62 1.88 24.97
CA GLN A 105 7.66 2.76 26.12
C GLN A 105 7.70 4.23 25.68
N GLY A 106 8.60 4.59 24.75
CA GLY A 106 8.71 5.97 24.27
C GLY A 106 7.43 6.47 23.59
N VAL A 107 6.71 5.61 22.89
CA VAL A 107 5.38 5.94 22.34
C VAL A 107 4.36 6.12 23.47
N ALA A 108 4.35 5.24 24.47
CA ALA A 108 3.46 5.34 25.62
C ALA A 108 3.65 6.66 26.38
N ASP A 109 4.90 7.07 26.59
CA ASP A 109 5.25 8.34 27.21
C ASP A 109 4.77 9.52 26.35
N LYS A 110 4.95 9.44 25.02
CA LYS A 110 4.52 10.47 24.06
C LYS A 110 3.01 10.67 24.02
N VAL A 111 2.22 9.60 24.14
CA VAL A 111 0.73 9.68 24.11
C VAL A 111 0.11 9.74 25.51
N HIS A 112 0.92 9.80 26.57
CA HIS A 112 0.50 9.81 27.98
C HIS A 112 -0.41 8.63 28.36
N LEU A 113 -0.07 7.43 27.89
CA LEU A 113 -0.79 6.20 28.22
C LEU A 113 0.14 5.18 28.86
N SER A 114 -0.44 4.18 29.53
CA SER A 114 0.34 3.00 29.94
C SER A 114 0.74 2.16 28.73
N VAL A 115 1.87 1.47 28.82
CA VAL A 115 2.32 0.53 27.77
C VAL A 115 1.25 -0.54 27.47
N SER A 116 0.50 -0.97 28.49
CA SER A 116 -0.59 -1.93 28.32
C SER A 116 -1.71 -1.35 27.44
N ALA A 117 -2.11 -0.10 27.68
CA ALA A 117 -3.12 0.58 26.88
C ALA A 117 -2.65 0.78 25.43
N VAL A 118 -1.38 1.14 25.20
CA VAL A 118 -0.79 1.22 23.86
C VAL A 118 -0.85 -0.13 23.14
N LYS A 119 -0.44 -1.21 23.81
CA LYS A 119 -0.51 -2.57 23.25
C LYS A 119 -1.95 -2.96 22.89
N GLN A 120 -2.91 -2.66 23.75
CA GLN A 120 -4.32 -2.99 23.51
C GLN A 120 -4.89 -2.23 22.31
N ARG A 121 -4.67 -0.92 22.23
CA ARG A 121 -5.11 -0.06 21.10
C ARG A 121 -4.51 -0.53 19.78
N ARG A 122 -3.20 -0.82 19.80
CA ARG A 122 -2.50 -1.40 18.65
C ARG A 122 -3.10 -2.73 18.22
N THR A 123 -3.38 -3.64 19.15
CA THR A 123 -3.99 -4.93 18.81
C THR A 123 -5.37 -4.75 18.19
N ARG A 124 -6.21 -3.86 18.74
CA ARG A 124 -7.53 -3.57 18.16
C ARG A 124 -7.42 -3.04 16.74
N PHE A 125 -6.55 -2.06 16.50
CA PHE A 125 -6.29 -1.52 15.17
C PHE A 125 -5.87 -2.61 14.16
N PHE A 126 -5.00 -3.53 14.58
CA PHE A 126 -4.55 -4.63 13.74
C PHE A 126 -5.68 -5.62 13.43
N GLU A 127 -6.56 -5.92 14.39
CA GLU A 127 -7.74 -6.76 14.14
C GLU A 127 -8.73 -6.08 13.17
N ASP A 128 -8.94 -4.77 13.29
CA ASP A 128 -9.80 -4.02 12.35
C ASP A 128 -9.24 -4.06 10.92
N MET A 129 -7.93 -3.86 10.78
CA MET A 129 -7.25 -4.01 9.49
C MET A 129 -7.36 -5.44 8.94
N ARG A 130 -7.19 -6.45 9.79
CA ARG A 130 -7.29 -7.87 9.40
C ARG A 130 -8.65 -8.17 8.77
N LEU A 131 -9.72 -7.75 9.43
CA LEU A 131 -11.09 -7.94 8.96
C LEU A 131 -11.34 -7.27 7.60
N LEU A 132 -10.83 -6.04 7.40
CA LEU A 132 -10.99 -5.31 6.14
C LEU A 132 -10.14 -5.88 4.99
N LEU A 133 -8.99 -6.47 5.30
CA LEU A 133 -8.16 -7.17 4.32
C LEU A 133 -8.74 -8.54 3.94
N GLY A 134 -9.61 -9.12 4.79
CA GLY A 134 -10.29 -10.39 4.54
C GLY A 134 -9.51 -11.61 5.04
N TRP A 135 -8.78 -11.47 6.15
CA TRP A 135 -8.04 -12.53 6.84
C TRP A 135 -8.66 -12.89 8.20
#